data_AF-A0A382BGA3-F1
#
_entry.id   AF-A0A382BGA3-F1
#
_cell.length_a   1.000
_cell.length_b   1.000
_cell.length_c   1.000
_cell.angle_alpha   90.00
_cell.angle_beta   90.00
_cell.angle_gamma   90.00
#
_symmetry.space_group_name_H-M   'P 1'
#
loop_
_entity.id
_entity.type
_entity.pdbx_description
1 polymer ?
#
loop_
_entity_poly.entity_id
_entity_poly.type
_entity_poly.pdbx_seq_one_letter_code
_entity_poly.pdbx_strand_id
1 'polypeptide(L)'
;MKRRDFFKNIGNLGALSAGLTTLSLFSENVRADLPSAYGQASGESLTGPYVDLRTGVGNKIAYSRLNGDLDESQQKVGWFKGYIMAVRPHQPIKDILGIQGFGVSRLEQQEDGSYAKILREVGLYTDLRTGEVLEEWKNPLTNEDVKVVH
;
A
#
# COMPACT_ATOMS: atom_id res chain seq x y z
N MET A 1 8.72 27.56 6.54
CA MET A 1 8.48 26.12 6.72
C MET A 1 8.49 25.45 5.35
N LYS A 2 9.44 24.56 5.07
CA LYS A 2 9.65 24.01 3.71
C LYS A 2 8.62 22.92 3.43
N ARG A 3 8.02 22.94 2.22
CA ARG A 3 7.01 21.99 1.69
C ARG A 3 7.39 20.49 1.85
N ARG A 4 8.66 20.19 2.12
CA ARG A 4 9.23 18.86 2.33
C ARG A 4 8.92 18.23 3.70
N ASP A 5 8.57 19.02 4.71
CA ASP A 5 8.37 18.50 6.08
C ASP A 5 6.94 17.97 6.30
N PHE A 6 5.97 18.41 5.47
CA PHE A 6 4.58 17.97 5.55
C PHE A 6 4.38 16.49 5.17
N PHE A 7 5.18 15.97 4.24
CA PHE A 7 5.09 14.59 3.79
C PHE A 7 5.74 13.56 4.73
N LYS A 8 6.48 13.99 5.76
CA LYS A 8 7.13 13.07 6.71
C LYS A 8 6.21 12.59 7.83
N ASN A 9 5.09 13.27 8.11
CA ASN A 9 4.24 12.99 9.27
C ASN A 9 2.84 12.47 8.96
N ILE A 10 2.43 12.37 7.69
CA ILE A 10 1.08 11.90 7.32
C ILE A 10 1.02 10.37 7.20
N GLY A 11 2.17 9.69 7.12
CA GLY A 11 2.25 8.24 6.95
C GLY A 11 1.97 7.39 8.20
N ASN A 12 1.88 7.96 9.41
CA ASN A 12 1.88 7.18 10.67
C ASN A 12 0.84 7.59 11.74
N LEU A 13 -0.08 8.53 11.47
CA LEU A 13 -0.92 9.12 12.54
C LEU A 13 -2.44 9.10 12.31
N GLY A 14 -2.93 8.38 11.29
CA GLY A 14 -4.38 8.30 10.99
C GLY A 14 -5.06 6.97 11.35
N ALA A 15 -4.31 5.88 11.52
CA ALA A 15 -4.90 4.53 11.56
C ALA A 15 -4.96 3.87 12.96
N LEU A 16 -4.41 4.50 14.01
CA LEU A 16 -4.24 3.83 15.32
C LEU A 16 -5.07 4.44 16.47
N SER A 17 -5.70 5.61 16.31
CA SER A 17 -6.41 6.28 17.41
C SER A 17 -7.94 6.15 17.37
N ALA A 18 -8.54 5.83 16.22
CA ALA A 18 -10.00 5.68 16.09
C ALA A 18 -10.51 4.24 16.30
N GLY A 19 -9.59 3.27 16.46
CA GLY A 19 -9.94 1.85 16.62
C GLY A 19 -10.30 1.42 18.04
N LEU A 20 -9.84 2.13 19.07
CA LEU A 20 -10.02 1.70 20.46
C LEU A 20 -11.38 2.08 21.07
N THR A 21 -12.01 3.16 20.62
CA THR A 21 -13.26 3.67 21.22
C THR A 21 -14.53 3.21 20.50
N THR A 22 -14.44 2.64 19.30
CA THR A 22 -15.60 2.12 18.54
C THR A 22 -15.86 0.63 18.80
N LEU A 23 -14.91 -0.10 19.39
CA LEU A 23 -15.04 -1.54 19.71
C LEU A 23 -16.03 -1.83 20.86
N SER A 24 -16.36 -0.85 21.71
CA SER A 24 -17.20 -1.08 22.89
C SER A 24 -18.70 -0.93 22.66
N LEU A 25 -19.16 -0.51 21.47
CA LEU A 25 -20.57 -0.19 21.20
C LEU A 25 -21.30 -1.14 20.24
N PHE A 26 -20.64 -2.20 19.74
CA PHE A 26 -21.25 -3.15 18.80
C PHE A 26 -21.15 -4.62 19.25
N SER A 27 -21.16 -4.88 20.56
CA SER A 27 -20.74 -6.18 21.12
C SER A 27 -21.70 -7.37 20.95
N GLU A 28 -22.91 -7.22 20.40
CA GLU A 28 -23.87 -8.34 20.54
C GLU A 28 -24.02 -9.29 19.34
N ASN A 29 -23.46 -9.05 18.15
CA ASN A 29 -23.70 -9.99 17.03
C ASN A 29 -22.55 -10.21 15.99
N VAL A 30 -21.29 -9.85 16.27
CA VAL A 30 -20.18 -10.20 15.36
C VAL A 30 -19.70 -11.63 15.63
N ARG A 31 -20.42 -12.62 15.09
CA ARG A 31 -19.93 -14.02 14.99
C ARG A 31 -18.91 -14.21 13.84
N ALA A 32 -18.60 -13.14 13.10
CA ALA A 32 -17.75 -13.20 11.91
C ALA A 32 -16.25 -13.05 12.17
N ASP A 33 -15.83 -12.75 13.42
CA ASP A 33 -14.42 -12.47 13.74
C ASP A 33 -13.87 -13.40 14.83
N LEU A 34 -14.39 -14.62 14.91
CA LEU A 34 -13.75 -15.65 15.73
C LEU A 34 -12.41 -16.02 15.06
N PRO A 35 -11.30 -16.09 15.81
CA PRO A 35 -10.00 -16.54 15.29
C PRO A 35 -10.06 -17.91 14.60
N SER A 36 -11.08 -18.74 14.92
CA SER A 36 -11.35 -20.02 14.27
C SER A 36 -11.88 -19.92 12.83
N ALA A 37 -12.34 -18.74 12.39
CA ALA A 37 -12.81 -18.49 11.02
C ALA A 37 -11.65 -18.23 10.05
N TYR A 38 -10.51 -17.78 10.56
CA TYR A 38 -9.25 -17.74 9.82
C TYR A 38 -8.64 -19.13 9.90
N GLY A 39 -8.45 -19.79 8.76
CA GLY A 39 -7.81 -21.11 8.71
C GLY A 39 -6.49 -21.10 9.49
N GLN A 40 -6.17 -22.20 10.17
CA GLN A 40 -4.86 -22.34 10.81
C GLN A 40 -3.77 -22.10 9.77
N ALA A 41 -2.83 -21.20 10.05
CA ALA A 41 -1.69 -20.97 9.19
C ALA A 41 -0.90 -22.28 9.07
N SER A 42 -1.04 -22.98 7.94
CA SER A 42 -0.28 -24.20 7.66
C SER A 42 1.09 -23.81 7.11
N GLY A 43 2.05 -23.60 8.01
CA GLY A 43 3.47 -23.41 7.72
C GLY A 43 4.33 -24.12 8.77
N GLU A 44 5.48 -24.66 8.36
CA GLU A 44 6.33 -25.54 9.20
C GLU A 44 6.82 -24.88 10.50
N SER A 45 6.97 -23.55 10.54
CA SER A 45 7.11 -22.75 11.76
C SER A 45 7.25 -21.27 11.38
N LEU A 46 6.92 -20.34 12.29
CA LEU A 46 7.30 -18.92 12.17
C LEU A 46 8.82 -18.69 12.32
N THR A 47 9.55 -19.73 12.74
CA THR A 47 11.00 -19.74 12.94
C THR A 47 11.65 -20.59 11.85
N GLY A 48 12.22 -19.97 10.82
CA GLY A 48 12.98 -20.65 9.77
C GLY A 48 14.49 -20.41 9.90
N PRO A 49 15.34 -21.22 9.24
CA PRO A 49 16.79 -21.07 9.28
C PRO A 49 17.29 -19.77 8.63
N TYR A 50 16.48 -19.16 7.75
CA TYR A 50 16.84 -17.93 7.04
C TYR A 50 16.13 -16.67 7.56
N VAL A 51 14.98 -16.84 8.22
CA VAL A 51 14.13 -15.75 8.71
C VAL A 51 13.35 -16.26 9.93
N ASP A 52 13.39 -15.51 11.03
CA ASP A 52 12.53 -15.71 12.20
C ASP A 52 11.52 -14.56 12.35
N LEU A 53 10.27 -14.84 12.00
CA LEU A 53 9.17 -13.87 12.01
C LEU A 53 8.68 -13.53 13.43
N ARG A 54 9.17 -14.22 14.46
CA ARG A 54 8.90 -13.85 15.86
C ARG A 54 9.76 -12.68 16.33
N THR A 55 10.78 -12.30 15.57
CA THR A 55 11.70 -11.20 15.92
C THR A 55 11.49 -9.98 15.04
N GLY A 56 11.74 -8.78 15.58
CA GLY A 56 11.69 -7.54 14.79
C GLY A 56 12.70 -7.54 13.63
N VAL A 57 13.88 -8.13 13.83
CA VAL A 57 14.92 -8.24 12.79
C VAL A 57 14.48 -9.16 11.65
N GLY A 58 13.90 -10.33 11.96
CA GLY A 58 13.41 -11.24 10.93
C GLY A 58 12.22 -10.67 10.17
N ASN A 59 11.29 -9.99 10.85
CA ASN A 59 10.18 -9.28 10.19
C ASN A 59 10.68 -8.20 9.23
N LYS A 60 11.70 -7.42 9.64
CA LYS A 60 12.35 -6.44 8.77
C LYS A 60 12.94 -7.10 7.52
N ILE A 61 13.74 -8.16 7.70
CA ILE A 61 14.37 -8.87 6.56
C ILE A 61 13.32 -9.48 5.63
N ALA A 62 12.27 -10.08 6.18
CA ALA A 62 11.17 -10.64 5.41
C ALA A 62 10.49 -9.56 4.57
N TYR A 63 10.14 -8.42 5.19
CA TYR A 63 9.51 -7.30 4.50
C TYR A 63 10.40 -6.69 3.42
N SER A 64 11.71 -6.58 3.66
CA SER A 64 12.69 -6.15 2.66
C SER A 64 12.68 -7.08 1.44
N ARG A 65 12.75 -8.40 1.65
CA ARG A 65 12.74 -9.40 0.55
C ARG A 65 11.47 -9.37 -0.31
N LEU A 66 10.32 -9.02 0.27
CA LEU A 66 9.10 -8.82 -0.51
C LEU A 66 9.19 -7.59 -1.42
N ASN A 67 9.95 -6.58 -1.01
CA ASN A 67 10.04 -5.29 -1.68
C ASN A 67 11.23 -5.15 -2.65
N GLY A 68 12.24 -6.00 -2.56
CA GLY A 68 13.41 -5.99 -3.44
C GLY A 68 14.42 -7.08 -3.08
N ASP A 69 15.53 -7.11 -3.80
CA ASP A 69 16.67 -7.95 -3.44
C ASP A 69 17.48 -7.30 -2.31
N LEU A 70 18.06 -8.12 -1.44
CA LEU A 70 18.97 -7.65 -0.39
C LEU A 70 20.36 -7.31 -0.95
N ASP A 71 20.73 -7.86 -2.12
CA ASP A 71 21.89 -7.41 -2.89
C ASP A 71 21.58 -6.06 -3.54
N GLU A 72 22.24 -5.01 -3.05
CA GLU A 72 22.04 -3.62 -3.49
C GLU A 72 22.42 -3.38 -4.97
N SER A 73 23.18 -4.30 -5.58
CA SER A 73 23.52 -4.25 -7.01
C SER A 73 22.35 -4.67 -7.91
N GLN A 74 21.36 -5.37 -7.37
CA GLN A 74 20.23 -5.88 -8.11
C GLN A 74 19.06 -4.90 -8.12
N GLN A 75 18.27 -4.96 -9.19
CA GLN A 75 17.08 -4.14 -9.37
C GLN A 75 15.84 -5.02 -9.52
N LYS A 76 14.78 -4.65 -8.82
CA LYS A 76 13.44 -5.20 -9.01
C LYS A 76 12.64 -4.29 -9.93
N VAL A 77 12.17 -4.86 -11.05
CA VAL A 77 11.20 -4.21 -11.94
C VAL A 77 9.80 -4.72 -11.59
N GLY A 78 8.87 -3.79 -11.42
CA GLY A 78 7.46 -4.10 -11.16
C GLY A 78 6.56 -3.38 -12.15
N TRP A 79 5.48 -4.03 -12.55
CA TRP A 79 4.40 -3.46 -13.33
C TRP A 79 3.10 -3.55 -12.53
N PHE A 80 2.23 -2.55 -12.70
CA PHE A 80 0.92 -2.53 -12.09
C PHE A 80 -0.13 -2.05 -13.08
N LYS A 81 -1.35 -2.56 -12.90
CA LYS A 81 -2.55 -2.11 -13.57
C LYS A 81 -3.75 -2.34 -12.67
N GLY A 82 -4.66 -1.39 -12.62
CA GLY A 82 -5.86 -1.48 -11.82
C GLY A 82 -6.74 -0.25 -11.91
N TYR A 83 -7.59 -0.09 -10.91
CA TYR A 83 -8.55 1.01 -10.81
C TYR A 83 -8.27 1.84 -9.56
N ILE A 84 -8.44 3.14 -9.69
CA ILE A 84 -8.50 4.09 -8.58
C ILE A 84 -9.96 4.22 -8.18
N MET A 85 -10.23 3.88 -6.93
CA MET A 85 -11.57 3.81 -6.36
C MET A 85 -11.83 4.95 -5.38
N ALA A 86 -13.00 5.57 -5.45
CA ALA A 86 -13.49 6.45 -4.40
C ALA A 86 -14.24 5.64 -3.34
N VAL A 87 -13.85 5.85 -2.08
CA VAL A 87 -14.52 5.30 -0.90
C VAL A 87 -15.14 6.47 -0.13
N ARG A 88 -16.46 6.47 0.05
CA ARG A 88 -17.19 7.49 0.82
C ARG A 88 -18.13 6.83 1.84
N PRO A 89 -18.36 7.44 3.02
CA PRO A 89 -19.28 6.91 4.00
C PRO A 89 -20.66 6.64 3.42
N HIS A 90 -21.22 5.46 3.71
CA HIS A 90 -22.56 5.04 3.29
C HIS A 90 -22.82 5.07 1.77
N GLN A 91 -21.77 5.02 0.95
CA GLN A 91 -21.91 4.95 -0.50
C GLN A 91 -21.17 3.73 -1.05
N PRO A 92 -21.65 3.15 -2.17
CA PRO A 92 -20.91 2.13 -2.89
C PRO A 92 -19.53 2.65 -3.30
N ILE A 93 -18.54 1.76 -3.27
CA ILE A 93 -17.23 2.02 -3.86
C ILE A 93 -17.43 2.23 -5.36
N LYS A 94 -16.80 3.26 -5.90
CA LYS A 94 -16.91 3.62 -7.32
C LYS A 94 -15.53 3.69 -7.95
N ASP A 95 -15.35 3.05 -9.09
CA ASP A 95 -14.16 3.24 -9.92
C ASP A 95 -14.20 4.63 -10.56
N ILE A 96 -13.09 5.34 -10.47
CA ILE A 96 -12.98 6.76 -10.84
C ILE A 96 -12.05 6.94 -12.04
N LEU A 97 -10.94 6.21 -12.05
CA LEU A 97 -9.89 6.24 -13.06
C LEU A 97 -9.27 4.84 -13.19
N GLY A 98 -8.81 4.48 -14.38
CA GLY A 98 -7.83 3.41 -14.50
C GLY A 98 -6.44 3.94 -14.16
N ILE A 99 -5.55 3.04 -13.75
CA ILE A 99 -4.14 3.35 -13.58
C ILE A 99 -3.30 2.18 -14.09
N GLN A 100 -2.23 2.49 -14.80
CA GLN A 100 -1.22 1.52 -15.17
C GLN A 100 0.16 2.16 -15.15
N GLY A 101 1.18 1.35 -14.90
CA GLY A 101 2.52 1.88 -14.76
C GLY A 101 3.54 0.81 -14.46
N PHE A 102 4.77 1.26 -14.30
CA PHE A 102 5.86 0.41 -13.90
C PHE A 102 6.86 1.20 -13.07
N GLY A 103 7.63 0.49 -12.28
CA GLY A 103 8.68 1.06 -11.47
C GLY A 103 9.90 0.16 -11.40
N VAL A 104 11.04 0.80 -11.17
CA VAL A 104 12.31 0.13 -10.91
C VAL A 104 12.76 0.53 -9.52
N SER A 105 13.02 -0.48 -8.69
CA SER A 105 13.49 -0.27 -7.32
C SER A 105 14.73 -1.07 -7.00
N ARG A 106 15.56 -0.54 -6.11
CA ARG A 106 16.60 -1.29 -5.41
C ARG A 106 16.51 -1.01 -3.91
N LEU A 107 16.98 -1.96 -3.11
CA LEU A 107 17.19 -1.70 -1.70
C LEU A 107 18.57 -1.06 -1.48
N GLU A 108 18.68 -0.26 -0.43
CA GLU A 108 19.92 0.34 0.02
C GLU A 108 20.05 0.14 1.53
N GLN A 109 21.10 -0.56 1.96
CA GLN A 109 21.31 -0.81 3.37
C GLN A 109 21.83 0.45 4.06
N GLN A 110 21.23 0.78 5.20
CA GLN A 110 21.58 1.97 5.98
C GLN A 110 22.57 1.60 7.09
N GLU A 111 23.26 2.59 7.65
CA GLU A 111 24.25 2.40 8.72
C GLU A 111 23.67 1.72 9.97
N ASP A 112 22.38 1.94 10.25
CA ASP A 112 21.65 1.33 11.37
C ASP A 112 21.14 -0.11 11.07
N GLY A 113 21.47 -0.63 9.89
CA GLY A 113 21.04 -1.94 9.40
C GLY A 113 19.59 -1.99 8.92
N SER A 114 18.90 -0.86 8.78
CA SER A 114 17.63 -0.77 8.04
C SER A 114 17.85 -0.78 6.52
N TYR A 115 16.77 -0.87 5.75
CA TYR A 115 16.81 -0.84 4.29
C TYR A 115 15.93 0.31 3.77
N ALA A 116 16.50 1.20 2.97
CA ALA A 116 15.74 2.17 2.20
C ALA A 116 15.35 1.55 0.85
N LYS A 117 14.09 1.69 0.45
CA LYS A 117 13.63 1.34 -0.91
C LYS A 117 13.75 2.58 -1.78
N ILE A 118 14.71 2.58 -2.70
CA ILE A 118 14.84 3.62 -3.71
C ILE A 118 14.01 3.19 -4.91
N LEU A 119 12.97 3.96 -5.25
CA LEU A 119 12.03 3.65 -6.33
C LEU A 119 11.96 4.82 -7.31
N ARG A 120 12.01 4.51 -8.60
CA ARG A 120 11.50 5.39 -9.65
C ARG A 120 10.30 4.71 -10.30
N GLU A 121 9.22 5.46 -10.45
CA GLU A 121 7.94 4.93 -10.92
C GLU A 121 7.34 5.91 -11.93
N VAL A 122 6.69 5.33 -12.94
CA VAL A 122 5.82 6.05 -13.88
C VAL A 122 4.42 5.47 -13.71
N GLY A 123 3.45 6.35 -13.44
CA GLY A 123 2.03 6.01 -13.35
C GLY A 123 1.23 6.82 -14.37
N LEU A 124 0.44 6.13 -15.17
CA LEU A 124 -0.42 6.73 -16.19
C LEU A 124 -1.88 6.49 -15.79
N TYR A 125 -2.63 7.57 -15.69
CA TYR A 125 -4.08 7.51 -15.51
C TYR A 125 -4.75 7.21 -16.83
N THR A 126 -5.72 6.30 -16.82
CA THR A 126 -6.39 5.85 -18.02
C THR A 126 -7.90 5.98 -17.92
N ASP A 127 -8.56 6.16 -19.05
CA ASP A 127 -10.01 6.09 -19.14
C ASP A 127 -10.50 4.69 -18.72
N LEU A 128 -11.57 4.62 -17.95
CA LEU A 128 -12.08 3.37 -17.39
C LEU A 128 -12.62 2.41 -18.46
N ARG A 129 -13.15 2.95 -19.56
CA ARG A 129 -13.80 2.13 -20.60
C ARG A 129 -12.82 1.74 -21.70
N THR A 130 -12.03 2.68 -22.17
CA THR A 130 -11.13 2.51 -23.32
C THR A 130 -9.72 2.10 -22.90
N GLY A 131 -9.28 2.45 -21.69
CA GLY A 131 -7.91 2.24 -21.23
C GLY A 131 -6.88 3.19 -21.85
N GLU A 132 -7.32 4.20 -22.62
CA GLU A 132 -6.44 5.23 -23.17
C GLU A 132 -5.90 6.14 -22.07
N VAL A 133 -4.66 6.61 -22.22
CA VAL A 133 -4.04 7.54 -21.27
C VAL A 133 -4.77 8.88 -21.35
N LEU A 134 -5.13 9.43 -20.19
CA LEU A 134 -5.90 10.66 -20.09
C LEU A 134 -4.99 11.88 -19.97
N GLU A 135 -5.22 12.89 -20.80
CA GLU A 135 -4.63 14.23 -20.67
C GLU A 135 -5.50 15.17 -19.83
N GLU A 136 -6.82 15.00 -19.95
CA GLU A 136 -7.84 15.72 -19.16
C GLU A 136 -8.84 14.70 -18.60
N TRP A 137 -9.36 14.99 -17.41
CA TRP A 137 -10.25 14.10 -16.69
C TRP A 137 -11.45 14.86 -16.11
N LYS A 138 -12.65 14.37 -16.42
CA LYS A 138 -13.90 14.84 -15.81
C LYS A 138 -14.09 14.14 -14.46
N ASN A 139 -13.95 14.88 -13.37
CA ASN A 139 -14.14 14.33 -12.04
C ASN A 139 -15.64 14.00 -11.80
N PRO A 140 -16.04 12.72 -11.65
CA PRO A 140 -17.45 12.35 -11.50
C PRO A 140 -18.00 12.66 -10.09
N LEU A 141 -17.16 13.15 -9.17
CA LEU A 141 -17.56 13.52 -7.80
C LEU A 141 -17.82 15.02 -7.67
N THR A 142 -17.04 15.87 -8.36
CA THR A 142 -17.18 17.33 -8.32
C THR A 142 -17.73 17.93 -9.61
N ASN A 143 -17.78 17.14 -10.69
CA ASN A 143 -18.15 17.55 -12.04
C ASN A 143 -17.22 18.61 -12.66
N GLU A 144 -15.99 18.72 -12.16
CA GLU A 144 -14.95 19.61 -12.69
C GLU A 144 -14.09 18.91 -13.74
N ASP A 145 -13.56 19.67 -14.69
CA ASP A 145 -12.57 19.21 -15.66
C ASP A 145 -11.17 19.54 -15.13
N VAL A 146 -10.32 18.52 -15.03
CA VAL A 146 -8.99 18.62 -14.40
C VAL A 146 -7.93 18.11 -15.37
N LYS A 147 -6.84 18.87 -15.52
CA LYS A 147 -5.66 18.41 -16.27
C LYS A 147 -4.94 17.32 -15.50
N VAL A 148 -4.59 16.25 -16.19
CA VAL A 148 -3.89 15.11 -15.62
C VAL A 148 -2.39 15.42 -15.52
N VAL A 149 -1.76 14.95 -14.44
CA VAL A 149 -0.30 15.03 -14.27
C VAL A 149 0.27 13.63 -14.48
N HIS A 150 1.33 13.53 -15.28
CA HIS A 150 2.07 12.30 -15.56
C HIS A 150 3.50 12.39 -15.01
#